data_AF-A0A1Q5TD00-F1
#
_entry.id   AF-A0A1Q5TD00-F1
#
_cell.length_a   1.000
_cell.length_b   1.000
_cell.length_c   1.000
_cell.angle_alpha   90.00
_cell.angle_beta   90.00
_cell.angle_gamma   90.00
#
_symmetry.space_group_name_H-M   'P 1'
#
loop_
_entity.id
_entity.type
_entity.pdbx_description
1 polymer ?
#
loop_
_entity_poly.entity_id
_entity_poly.type
_entity_poly.pdbx_seq_one_letter_code
_entity_poly.pdbx_strand_id
1 'polypeptide(L)'
;MEVAQTVRNLSEAMKSLEAMVYSGKFHHNAHPVMNWMMSNVTVKPDKNDNIFPNKSTPEAKIDGPVALFTALSRLLVNGGEQPESLSDILINRGLRSL
;
A
#
# COMPACT_ATOMS: atom_id res chain seq x y z
N MET A 1 7.10 -5.57 15.23
CA MET A 1 6.61 -6.86 14.69
C MET A 1 7.10 -6.99 13.26
N GLU A 2 7.71 -8.10 12.91
CA GLU A 2 8.31 -8.34 11.58
C GLU A 2 7.25 -8.74 10.53
N VAL A 3 7.46 -8.35 9.27
CA VAL A 3 6.68 -8.84 8.12
C VAL A 3 7.59 -9.65 7.24
N ALA A 4 7.43 -10.98 7.28
CA ALA A 4 8.11 -11.84 6.34
C ALA A 4 7.66 -11.52 4.90
N GLN A 5 8.61 -11.33 3.99
CA GLN A 5 8.36 -11.04 2.57
C GLN A 5 7.90 -12.32 1.84
N THR A 6 6.65 -12.70 2.09
CA THR A 6 6.02 -13.90 1.51
C THR A 6 4.81 -13.50 0.67
N VAL A 7 4.44 -14.35 -0.29
CA VAL A 7 3.25 -14.16 -1.14
C VAL A 7 2.00 -13.90 -0.29
N ARG A 8 1.80 -14.69 0.77
CA ARG A 8 0.69 -14.55 1.70
C ARG A 8 0.57 -13.15 2.32
N ASN A 9 1.70 -12.50 2.61
CA ASN A 9 1.70 -11.19 3.26
C ASN A 9 1.60 -10.03 2.27
N LEU A 10 2.16 -10.16 1.06
CA LEU A 10 2.28 -9.04 0.13
C LEU A 10 1.21 -9.02 -0.98
N SER A 11 0.62 -10.15 -1.34
CA SER A 11 -0.34 -10.24 -2.46
C SER A 11 -1.52 -9.29 -2.29
N GLU A 12 -2.20 -9.34 -1.14
CA GLU A 12 -3.34 -8.47 -0.83
C GLU A 12 -2.97 -6.99 -0.76
N ALA A 13 -1.77 -6.67 -0.26
CA ALA A 13 -1.28 -5.30 -0.21
C ALA A 13 -1.05 -4.73 -1.61
N MET A 14 -0.47 -5.52 -2.52
CA MET A 14 -0.27 -5.11 -3.90
C MET A 14 -1.59 -4.87 -4.63
N LYS A 15 -2.55 -5.80 -4.52
CA LYS A 15 -3.89 -5.66 -5.13
C LYS A 15 -4.65 -4.46 -4.56
N SER A 16 -4.54 -4.23 -3.26
CA SER A 16 -5.15 -3.07 -2.60
C SER A 16 -4.54 -1.75 -3.09
N LEU A 17 -3.21 -1.69 -3.24
CA LEU A 17 -2.55 -0.50 -3.79
C LEU A 17 -3.03 -0.22 -5.22
N GLU A 18 -3.08 -1.25 -6.06
CA GLU A 18 -3.57 -1.14 -7.44
C GLU A 18 -5.00 -0.58 -7.47
N ALA A 19 -5.91 -1.13 -6.66
CA ALA A 19 -7.28 -0.62 -6.54
C ALA A 19 -7.33 0.84 -6.05
N MET A 20 -6.47 1.23 -5.09
CA MET A 20 -6.38 2.61 -4.61
C MET A 20 -5.86 3.57 -5.68
N VAL A 21 -4.92 3.13 -6.52
CA VAL A 21 -4.41 3.92 -7.66
C VAL A 21 -5.53 4.12 -8.70
N TYR A 22 -6.21 3.04 -9.12
CA TYR A 22 -7.30 3.15 -10.10
C TYR A 22 -8.49 3.98 -9.60
N SER A 23 -8.76 3.95 -8.30
CA SER A 23 -9.83 4.76 -7.69
C SER A 23 -9.41 6.19 -7.34
N GLY A 24 -8.17 6.59 -7.62
CA GLY A 24 -7.65 7.92 -7.28
C GLY A 24 -7.52 8.18 -5.78
N LYS A 25 -7.48 7.13 -4.96
CA LYS A 25 -7.35 7.22 -3.49
C LYS A 25 -5.91 7.16 -3.02
N PHE A 26 -4.99 6.66 -3.83
CA PHE A 26 -3.58 6.64 -3.52
C PHE A 26 -2.90 7.95 -3.95
N HIS A 27 -2.31 8.66 -2.99
CA HIS A 27 -1.57 9.90 -3.23
C HIS A 27 -0.13 9.72 -2.77
N HIS A 28 0.82 10.06 -3.64
CA HIS A 28 2.25 10.13 -3.32
C HIS A 28 2.84 11.43 -3.88
N ASN A 29 3.97 11.87 -3.34
CA ASN A 29 4.56 13.19 -3.65
C ASN A 29 5.22 13.28 -5.05
N ALA A 30 4.86 12.40 -5.99
CA ALA A 30 5.48 12.32 -7.33
C ALA A 30 7.03 12.29 -7.32
N HIS A 31 7.63 11.72 -6.26
CA HIS A 31 9.09 11.69 -6.13
C HIS A 31 9.71 10.89 -7.29
N PRO A 32 10.66 11.46 -8.06
CA PRO A 32 11.13 10.88 -9.32
C PRO A 32 11.72 9.48 -9.13
N VAL A 33 12.43 9.26 -8.02
CA VAL A 33 12.99 7.94 -7.69
C VAL A 33 11.90 6.92 -7.38
N MET A 34 10.82 7.30 -6.70
CA MET A 34 9.71 6.38 -6.42
C MET A 34 8.99 6.00 -7.72
N ASN A 35 8.77 6.97 -8.61
CA ASN A 35 8.16 6.73 -9.92
C ASN A 35 9.00 5.76 -10.75
N TRP A 36 10.31 5.97 -10.79
CA TRP A 36 11.23 5.07 -11.45
C TRP A 36 11.21 3.66 -10.83
N MET A 37 11.31 3.53 -9.50
CA MET A 37 11.23 2.22 -8.85
C MET A 37 9.89 1.52 -9.09
N MET A 38 8.76 2.24 -9.08
CA MET A 38 7.45 1.67 -9.40
C MET A 38 7.40 1.15 -10.84
N SER A 39 8.01 1.86 -11.80
CA SER A 39 8.09 1.40 -13.20
C SER A 39 8.93 0.13 -13.38
N ASN A 40 9.79 -0.20 -12.41
CA ASN A 40 10.60 -1.42 -12.42
C ASN A 40 9.87 -2.65 -11.86
N VAL A 41 8.75 -2.45 -11.13
CA VAL A 41 8.02 -3.56 -10.51
C VAL A 41 7.35 -4.39 -11.59
N THR A 42 7.62 -5.68 -11.59
CA THR A 42 6.95 -6.67 -12.44
C THR A 42 6.19 -7.69 -11.59
N VAL A 43 5.15 -8.26 -12.19
CA VAL A 43 4.31 -9.27 -11.56
C VAL A 43 4.03 -10.41 -12.54
N LYS A 44 3.96 -11.62 -12.00
CA LYS A 44 3.49 -12.81 -12.71
C LYS A 44 2.49 -13.51 -11.79
N PRO A 45 1.18 -13.40 -12.05
CA PRO A 45 0.17 -14.08 -11.25
C PRO A 45 0.40 -15.60 -11.24
N ASP A 46 0.17 -16.23 -10.09
CA ASP A 46 0.16 -17.69 -9.96
C ASP A 46 -1.23 -18.27 -10.32
N LYS A 47 -1.42 -19.59 -10.18
CA LYS A 47 -2.70 -20.26 -10.47
C LYS A 47 -3.86 -19.81 -9.57
N ASN A 48 -3.55 -19.26 -8.40
CA ASN A 48 -4.51 -18.77 -7.42
C ASN A 48 -4.63 -17.24 -7.48
N ASP A 49 -4.15 -16.61 -8.56
CA ASP A 49 -4.12 -15.17 -8.76
C ASP A 49 -3.32 -14.40 -7.69
N ASN A 50 -2.39 -15.06 -6.97
CA ASN A 50 -1.50 -14.32 -6.08
C ASN A 50 -0.45 -13.58 -6.89
N ILE A 51 -0.09 -12.39 -6.42
CA ILE A 51 0.96 -11.57 -7.00
C ILE A 51 2.07 -11.32 -5.98
N PHE A 52 3.29 -11.14 -6.48
CA PHE A 52 4.47 -10.88 -5.69
C PHE A 52 5.40 -9.92 -6.44
N PRO A 53 6.03 -8.94 -5.76
CA PRO A 53 6.81 -7.94 -6.45
C PRO A 53 8.12 -8.57 -6.97
N ASN A 54 8.36 -8.39 -8.27
CA ASN A 54 9.59 -8.82 -8.94
C ASN A 54 10.22 -7.64 -9.70
N LYS A 55 11.40 -7.90 -10.24
CA LYS A 55 12.15 -7.00 -11.11
C LYS A 55 12.74 -7.79 -12.27
N SER A 56 12.77 -7.20 -13.47
CA SER A 56 13.26 -7.89 -14.67
C SER A 56 14.78 -8.04 -14.71
N THR A 57 15.50 -7.15 -14.04
CA THR A 57 16.97 -7.17 -13.97
C THR A 57 17.45 -6.92 -12.54
N PRO A 58 18.65 -7.38 -12.16
CA PRO A 58 19.20 -7.12 -10.82
C PRO A 58 19.37 -5.62 -10.49
N GLU A 59 19.67 -4.79 -11.48
CA GLU A 59 19.93 -3.35 -11.36
C GLU A 59 18.65 -2.56 -11.11
N ALA A 60 17.50 -3.07 -11.58
CA ALA A 60 16.20 -2.44 -11.41
C ALA A 60 15.81 -2.43 -9.91
N LYS A 61 15.87 -1.26 -9.26
CA LYS A 61 15.54 -1.16 -7.83
C LYS A 61 14.03 -1.05 -7.63
N ILE A 62 13.57 -1.74 -6.59
CA ILE A 62 12.16 -1.81 -6.16
C ILE A 62 12.02 -1.66 -4.64
N ASP A 63 13.05 -1.17 -3.96
CA ASP A 63 13.09 -1.08 -2.49
C ASP A 63 11.96 -0.20 -1.93
N GLY A 64 11.70 0.95 -2.58
CA GLY A 64 10.59 1.84 -2.24
C GLY A 64 9.21 1.16 -2.38
N PRO A 65 8.85 0.61 -3.55
CA PRO A 65 7.64 -0.17 -3.74
C PRO A 65 7.49 -1.32 -2.74
N VAL A 66 8.55 -2.11 -2.51
CA VAL A 66 8.50 -3.24 -1.57
C VAL A 66 8.29 -2.76 -0.13
N ALA A 67 8.90 -1.65 0.28
CA ALA A 67 8.65 -1.03 1.57
C ALA A 67 7.19 -0.55 1.70
N LEU A 68 6.64 0.05 0.64
CA LEU A 68 5.23 0.46 0.58
C LEU A 68 4.28 -0.74 0.72
N PHE A 69 4.49 -1.83 -0.03
CA PHE A 69 3.68 -3.04 0.09
C PHE A 69 3.77 -3.65 1.48
N THR A 70 4.95 -3.63 2.09
CA THR A 70 5.17 -4.13 3.45
C THR A 70 4.41 -3.29 4.48
N ALA A 71 4.46 -1.96 4.36
CA ALA A 71 3.71 -1.06 5.22
C ALA A 71 2.19 -1.24 5.05
N LEU A 72 1.72 -1.35 3.80
CA LEU A 72 0.30 -1.54 3.51
C LEU A 72 -0.21 -2.91 3.99
N SER A 73 0.61 -3.96 3.90
CA SER A 73 0.31 -5.28 4.48
C SER A 73 0.03 -5.18 5.99
N ARG A 74 0.83 -4.41 6.72
CA ARG A 74 0.57 -4.15 8.16
C ARG A 74 -0.73 -3.39 8.38
N LEU A 75 -0.99 -2.36 7.58
CA LEU A 75 -2.20 -1.56 7.69
C LEU A 75 -3.46 -2.42 7.52
N LEU A 76 -3.47 -3.29 6.51
CA LEU A 76 -4.60 -4.17 6.20
C LEU A 76 -4.86 -5.21 7.30
N VAL A 77 -3.82 -5.79 7.90
CA VAL A 77 -3.97 -6.81 8.96
C VAL A 77 -4.42 -6.20 10.28
N ASN A 78 -3.92 -5.00 10.63
CA ASN A 78 -4.23 -4.36 11.90
C ASN A 78 -5.45 -3.42 11.81
N GLY A 79 -6.10 -3.31 10.64
CA GLY A 79 -7.31 -2.52 10.42
C GLY A 79 -7.12 -1.00 10.36
N GLY A 80 -5.92 -0.49 10.65
CA GLY A 80 -5.75 0.92 11.04
C GLY A 80 -6.56 1.24 12.30
N GLU A 81 -6.15 2.23 13.08
CA GLU A 81 -7.14 2.83 13.98
C GLU A 81 -8.25 3.41 13.09
N GLN A 82 -9.52 3.09 13.38
CA GLN A 82 -10.64 3.77 12.73
C GLN A 82 -10.40 5.27 12.97
N PRO A 83 -10.14 6.07 11.93
CA PRO A 83 -9.94 7.50 12.13
C PRO A 83 -11.20 8.02 12.82
N GLU A 84 -11.03 8.75 13.93
CA GLU A 84 -12.16 9.41 14.60
C GLU A 84 -12.96 10.17 13.53
N SER A 85 -14.28 9.99 13.53
CA SER A 85 -15.08 10.68 12.54
C SER A 85 -14.92 12.19 12.75
N LEU A 86 -15.02 12.96 11.66
CA LEU A 86 -15.00 14.43 11.77
C LEU A 86 -16.04 14.90 12.79
N SER A 87 -17.18 14.23 12.86
CA SER A 87 -18.22 14.49 13.86
C SER A 87 -17.71 14.29 15.29
N ASP A 88 -16.98 13.21 15.58
CA ASP A 88 -16.41 12.94 16.91
C ASP A 88 -15.38 14.00 17.31
N ILE A 89 -14.53 14.41 16.37
CA ILE A 89 -13.53 15.48 16.57
C ILE A 89 -14.22 16.81 16.86
N LEU A 90 -15.27 17.16 16.10
CA LEU A 90 -16.02 18.40 16.26
C LEU A 90 -16.74 18.45 17.61
N ILE A 91 -17.41 17.35 17.98
CA ILE A 91 -18.10 17.21 19.27
C ILE A 91 -17.11 17.36 20.43
N ASN A 92 -15.95 16.69 20.38
CA ASN A 92 -14.91 16.81 21.40
C ASN A 92 -14.35 18.23 21.54
N ARG A 93 -14.43 19.06 20.49
CA ARG A 93 -14.00 20.47 20.49
C ARG A 93 -15.15 21.44 20.76
N GLY A 94 -16.34 20.95 21.12
CA GLY A 94 -17.50 21.77 21.49
C GLY A 94 -18.27 22.36 20.32
N LEU A 95 -17.97 21.95 19.08
CA LEU A 95 -18.71 22.33 17.88
C LEU A 95 -19.82 21.29 17.65
N ARG A 96 -21.06 21.75 17.40
CA ARG A 96 -22.18 20.84 17.10
C ARG A 96 -21.97 20.21 15.71
N SER A 97 -22.25 18.90 15.61
CA SER A 97 -22.13 18.13 14.36
C SER A 97 -23.01 18.71 13.26
N LEU A 98 -22.59 18.52 12.00
CA LEU A 98 -23.44 18.73 10.81
C LEU A 98 -24.43 17.56 10.63
#